data_AF-A0A6J8A2K8-F1
#
_entry.id   AF-A0A6J8A2K8-F1
#
_cell.length_a   1.000
_cell.length_b   1.000
_cell.length_c   1.000
_cell.angle_alpha   90.00
_cell.angle_beta   90.00
_cell.angle_gamma   90.00
#
_symmetry.space_group_name_H-M   'P 1'
#
loop_
_entity.id
_entity.type
_entity.pdbx_description
1 polymer ?
#
loop_
_entity_poly.entity_id
_entity_poly.type
_entity_poly.pdbx_seq_one_letter_code
_entity_poly.pdbx_strand_id
1 'polypeptide(L)'
;MKTFQRNIFAPLNDLQVLHISHDLLSTYPRESWSDFRNITKVFSYGGPSNGSFAEIFSVMNSLKYLHSDIQIHVLRNCTFHAFGKTPLKYLEIKSKLMTIEKDTFSPLGFLSSLVIPNARFLKLSNTLPALHVFENRQMDELNLNNNFRVHGEFIITSDLFAYIGNICVKKLSLTFNGIRMINADTIQKMNYKHCLESLNLKISKEFVNNDWAYYEATVGIEHFLGLQARIIVINLENITKTEIPQCVLQMMSLDANDHIRKTDTLNENNIFWKCLDKAMKR
;
A
#
# COMPACT_ATOMS: atom_id res chain seq x y z
N MET A 1 28.63 -9.91 -32.21
CA MET A 1 27.97 -8.72 -31.62
C MET A 1 26.69 -8.46 -32.40
N LYS A 2 25.53 -8.39 -31.74
CA LYS A 2 24.33 -7.82 -32.36
C LYS A 2 24.53 -6.31 -32.43
N THR A 3 24.55 -5.74 -33.63
CA THR A 3 24.55 -4.29 -33.84
C THR A 3 23.11 -3.80 -33.82
N PHE A 4 22.74 -3.03 -32.81
CA PHE A 4 21.45 -2.35 -32.79
C PHE A 4 21.56 -1.07 -33.62
N GLN A 5 20.59 -0.83 -34.49
CA GLN A 5 20.47 0.46 -35.15
C GLN A 5 20.24 1.53 -34.09
N ARG A 6 21.00 2.64 -34.15
CA ARG A 6 20.66 3.83 -33.38
C ARG A 6 19.26 4.28 -33.78
N ASN A 7 18.52 4.83 -32.82
CA ASN A 7 17.22 5.43 -33.06
C ASN A 7 16.14 4.43 -33.52
N ILE A 8 16.25 3.15 -33.14
CA ILE A 8 15.33 2.09 -33.59
C ILE A 8 13.87 2.36 -33.18
N PHE A 9 13.66 3.09 -32.07
CA PHE A 9 12.32 3.45 -31.61
C PHE A 9 11.94 4.90 -31.91
N ALA A 10 12.80 5.66 -32.62
CA ALA A 10 12.49 7.04 -33.00
C ALA A 10 11.20 7.21 -33.83
N PRO A 11 10.80 6.25 -34.70
CA PRO A 11 9.49 6.30 -35.36
C PRO A 11 8.29 6.23 -34.41
N LEU A 12 8.49 5.84 -33.15
CA LEU A 12 7.45 5.72 -32.11
C LEU A 12 7.41 6.96 -31.19
N ASN A 13 7.78 8.13 -31.71
CA ASN A 13 7.87 9.38 -30.96
C ASN A 13 6.55 9.79 -30.26
N ASP A 14 5.39 9.41 -30.79
CA ASP A 14 4.09 9.71 -30.20
C ASP A 14 3.62 8.66 -29.18
N LEU A 15 4.38 7.58 -28.97
CA LEU A 15 4.00 6.52 -28.03
C LEU A 15 4.02 7.05 -26.60
N GLN A 16 2.90 6.88 -25.90
CA GLN A 16 2.72 7.34 -24.52
C GLN A 16 2.75 6.21 -23.48
N VAL A 17 2.42 5.00 -23.90
CA VAL A 17 2.32 3.81 -23.04
C VAL A 17 3.17 2.69 -23.64
N LEU A 18 4.07 2.14 -22.84
CA LEU A 18 4.95 1.04 -23.22
C LEU A 18 4.68 -0.17 -22.32
N HIS A 19 4.31 -1.29 -22.95
CA HIS A 19 4.31 -2.60 -22.31
C HIS A 19 5.54 -3.35 -22.80
N ILE A 20 6.37 -3.85 -21.89
CA ILE A 20 7.65 -4.44 -22.24
C ILE A 20 7.99 -5.65 -21.36
N SER A 21 8.53 -6.69 -21.99
CA SER A 21 9.12 -7.82 -21.28
C SER A 21 10.58 -7.56 -20.95
N HIS A 22 11.08 -8.23 -19.91
CA HIS A 22 12.48 -8.16 -19.52
C HIS A 22 13.46 -8.59 -20.61
N ASP A 23 13.08 -9.59 -21.42
CA ASP A 23 13.92 -10.04 -22.54
C ASP A 23 14.21 -8.90 -23.50
N LEU A 24 13.22 -8.02 -23.75
CA LEU A 24 13.44 -6.83 -24.58
C LEU A 24 14.29 -5.79 -23.86
N LEU A 25 14.06 -5.54 -22.56
CA LEU A 25 14.86 -4.59 -21.76
C LEU A 25 16.35 -4.95 -21.73
N SER A 26 16.68 -6.24 -21.66
CA SER A 26 18.05 -6.75 -21.68
C SER A 26 18.63 -6.87 -23.09
N THR A 27 17.78 -6.92 -24.11
CA THR A 27 18.20 -6.99 -25.52
C THR A 27 18.77 -5.65 -25.99
N TYR A 28 18.08 -4.54 -25.73
CA TYR A 28 18.49 -3.24 -26.28
C TYR A 28 19.36 -2.43 -25.31
N PRO A 29 20.40 -1.75 -25.80
CA PRO A 29 21.26 -0.92 -24.96
C PRO A 29 20.48 0.30 -24.45
N ARG A 30 20.95 0.85 -23.31
CA ARG A 30 20.30 1.95 -22.58
C ARG A 30 19.89 3.11 -23.48
N GLU A 31 20.75 3.46 -24.44
CA GLU A 31 20.58 4.59 -25.35
C GLU A 31 19.37 4.41 -26.27
N SER A 32 19.00 3.18 -26.60
CA SER A 32 17.82 2.91 -27.45
C SER A 32 16.53 3.38 -26.78
N TRP A 33 16.47 3.31 -25.45
CA TRP A 33 15.28 3.72 -24.70
C TRP A 33 15.09 5.24 -24.64
N SER A 34 16.12 6.02 -24.99
CA SER A 34 16.05 7.49 -25.01
C SER A 34 15.24 8.05 -26.19
N ASP A 35 14.96 7.21 -27.20
CA ASP A 35 14.08 7.54 -28.31
C ASP A 35 12.63 7.80 -27.86
N PHE A 36 12.23 7.21 -26.73
CA PHE A 36 10.89 7.31 -26.15
C PHE A 36 10.69 8.63 -25.38
N ARG A 37 10.59 9.74 -26.11
CA ARG A 37 10.48 11.09 -25.53
C ARG A 37 9.14 11.37 -24.85
N ASN A 38 8.06 10.74 -25.32
CA ASN A 38 6.69 11.01 -24.87
C ASN A 38 6.10 9.89 -24.00
N ILE A 39 6.88 8.86 -23.66
CA ILE A 39 6.43 7.79 -22.77
C ILE A 39 6.12 8.36 -21.39
N THR A 40 4.88 8.18 -20.96
CA THR A 40 4.39 8.60 -19.64
C THR A 40 4.10 7.41 -18.74
N LYS A 41 3.82 6.23 -19.31
CA LYS A 41 3.53 5.01 -18.55
C LYS A 41 4.33 3.83 -19.10
N VAL A 42 4.93 3.07 -18.19
CA VAL A 42 5.63 1.83 -18.49
C VAL A 42 5.09 0.70 -17.63
N PHE A 43 4.83 -0.43 -18.28
CA PHE A 43 4.55 -1.71 -17.65
C PHE A 43 5.65 -2.70 -18.05
N SER A 44 6.47 -3.09 -17.08
CA SER A 44 7.60 -3.99 -17.26
C SER A 44 7.32 -5.34 -16.60
N TYR A 45 7.46 -6.43 -17.35
CA TYR A 45 7.16 -7.79 -16.89
C TYR A 45 8.39 -8.69 -16.93
N GLY A 46 8.61 -9.44 -15.85
CA GLY A 46 9.70 -10.42 -15.72
C GLY A 46 11.07 -9.79 -15.46
N GLY A 47 11.10 -8.58 -14.89
CA GLY A 47 12.21 -7.62 -14.85
C GLY A 47 13.54 -8.12 -14.25
N PRO A 48 14.59 -7.28 -14.36
CA PRO A 48 15.95 -7.66 -14.01
C PRO A 48 16.09 -8.11 -12.56
N SER A 49 16.99 -9.07 -12.35
CA SER A 49 17.37 -9.56 -11.02
C SER A 49 18.47 -8.74 -10.34
N ASN A 50 18.99 -7.70 -11.01
CA ASN A 50 20.11 -6.88 -10.54
C ASN A 50 19.80 -5.38 -10.49
N GLY A 51 20.71 -4.64 -9.83
CA GLY A 51 20.51 -3.24 -9.42
C GLY A 51 20.49 -2.18 -10.52
N SER A 52 20.52 -2.53 -11.81
CA SER A 52 20.44 -1.57 -12.92
C SER A 52 19.00 -1.23 -13.33
N PHE A 53 17.99 -1.71 -12.58
CA PHE A 53 16.57 -1.49 -12.83
C PHE A 53 16.22 -0.04 -13.21
N ALA A 54 16.67 0.94 -12.43
CA ALA A 54 16.31 2.34 -12.65
C ALA A 54 17.02 2.97 -13.86
N GLU A 55 18.17 2.46 -14.28
CA GLU A 55 18.99 3.10 -15.32
C GLU A 55 18.29 3.12 -16.68
N ILE A 56 17.56 2.04 -17.00
CA ILE A 56 16.84 1.92 -18.27
C ILE A 56 15.67 2.92 -18.33
N PHE A 57 14.93 3.07 -17.24
CA PHE A 57 13.77 3.96 -17.22
C PHE A 57 14.15 5.43 -16.99
N SER A 58 15.33 5.70 -16.42
CA SER A 58 15.79 7.07 -16.15
C SER A 58 15.95 7.94 -17.38
N VAL A 59 16.17 7.34 -18.57
CA VAL A 59 16.32 8.09 -19.82
C VAL A 59 14.96 8.51 -20.42
N MET A 60 13.85 8.01 -19.86
CA MET A 60 12.48 8.36 -20.26
C MET A 60 12.02 9.59 -19.46
N ASN A 61 12.43 10.79 -19.89
CA ASN A 61 12.24 12.03 -19.13
C ASN A 61 10.78 12.42 -18.87
N SER A 62 9.84 11.87 -19.64
CA SER A 62 8.39 12.11 -19.48
C SER A 62 7.68 11.06 -18.62
N LEU A 63 8.41 10.06 -18.11
CA LEU A 63 7.85 8.94 -17.36
C LEU A 63 7.24 9.40 -16.04
N LYS A 64 5.94 9.10 -15.85
CA LYS A 64 5.16 9.44 -14.67
C LYS A 64 4.65 8.22 -13.92
N TYR A 65 4.49 7.10 -14.60
CA TYR A 65 3.95 5.86 -14.06
C TYR A 65 4.84 4.69 -14.44
N LEU A 66 5.32 3.96 -13.43
CA LEU A 66 6.10 2.74 -13.62
C LEU A 66 5.48 1.61 -12.81
N HIS A 67 5.01 0.59 -13.52
CA HIS A 67 4.71 -0.71 -12.94
C HIS A 67 5.82 -1.67 -13.36
N SER A 68 6.44 -2.34 -12.40
CA SER A 68 7.40 -3.39 -12.72
C SER A 68 7.27 -4.62 -11.84
N ASP A 69 7.18 -5.77 -12.49
CA ASP A 69 7.52 -7.05 -11.89
C ASP A 69 9.05 -7.19 -11.96
N ILE A 70 9.75 -7.29 -10.83
CA ILE A 70 11.20 -7.45 -10.75
C ILE A 70 11.55 -8.66 -9.91
N GLN A 71 12.72 -9.26 -10.16
CA GLN A 71 13.22 -10.39 -9.39
C GLN A 71 14.30 -9.96 -8.38
N ILE A 72 14.04 -8.87 -7.65
CA ILE A 72 14.98 -8.31 -6.67
C ILE A 72 14.51 -8.66 -5.26
N HIS A 73 15.39 -9.21 -4.44
CA HIS A 73 15.07 -9.53 -3.04
C HIS A 73 15.39 -8.42 -2.06
N VAL A 74 16.27 -7.49 -2.43
CA VAL A 74 16.71 -6.37 -1.59
C VAL A 74 16.66 -5.09 -2.40
N LEU A 75 15.82 -4.13 -2.00
CA LEU A 75 15.95 -2.78 -2.52
C LEU A 75 17.04 -2.08 -1.72
N ARG A 76 18.14 -1.76 -2.40
CA ARG A 76 19.25 -0.98 -1.84
C ARG A 76 19.01 0.51 -1.97
N ASN A 77 19.72 1.30 -1.17
CA ASN A 77 19.66 2.77 -1.22
C ASN A 77 19.95 3.36 -2.62
N CYS A 78 20.74 2.65 -3.44
CA CYS A 78 21.09 3.06 -4.79
C CYS A 78 20.11 2.61 -5.88
N THR A 79 19.11 1.77 -5.55
CA THR A 79 18.23 1.14 -6.55
C THR A 79 17.52 2.14 -7.45
N PHE A 80 17.15 3.30 -6.90
CA PHE A 80 16.40 4.34 -7.59
C PHE A 80 17.21 5.60 -7.90
N HIS A 81 18.53 5.59 -7.72
CA HIS A 81 19.36 6.79 -7.88
C HIS A 81 19.20 7.46 -9.25
N ALA A 82 19.01 6.66 -10.31
CA ALA A 82 18.83 7.18 -11.67
C ALA A 82 17.51 7.97 -11.86
N PHE A 83 16.53 7.86 -10.96
CA PHE A 83 15.25 8.59 -11.03
C PHE A 83 15.30 10.01 -10.45
N GLY A 84 16.45 10.50 -9.96
CA GLY A 84 16.54 11.80 -9.27
C GLY A 84 15.99 13.02 -10.04
N LYS A 85 15.90 12.94 -11.38
CA LYS A 85 15.31 13.99 -12.23
C LYS A 85 14.03 13.56 -12.94
N THR A 86 13.63 12.29 -12.80
CA THR A 86 12.46 11.74 -13.49
C THR A 86 11.21 12.17 -12.73
N PRO A 87 10.19 12.73 -13.39
CA PRO A 87 8.95 13.17 -12.74
C PRO A 87 8.02 11.98 -12.43
N LEU A 88 8.57 10.89 -11.88
CA LEU A 88 7.87 9.67 -11.56
C LEU A 88 6.92 9.91 -10.39
N LYS A 89 5.61 9.85 -10.66
CA LYS A 89 4.55 10.07 -9.67
C LYS A 89 4.02 8.79 -9.06
N TYR A 90 3.96 7.72 -9.85
CA TYR A 90 3.47 6.41 -9.43
C TYR A 90 4.55 5.34 -9.66
N LEU A 91 4.81 4.56 -8.63
CA LEU A 91 5.72 3.43 -8.67
C LEU A 91 5.05 2.21 -8.04
N GLU A 92 4.91 1.16 -8.83
CA GLU A 92 4.53 -0.16 -8.37
C GLU A 92 5.66 -1.16 -8.60
N ILE A 93 6.09 -1.80 -7.52
CA ILE A 93 7.15 -2.81 -7.53
C ILE A 93 6.58 -4.11 -7.02
N LYS A 94 6.35 -5.03 -7.93
CA LYS A 94 5.98 -6.40 -7.60
C LYS A 94 7.25 -7.25 -7.56
N SER A 95 7.60 -7.74 -6.39
CA SER A 95 8.77 -8.61 -6.22
C SER A 95 8.68 -9.43 -4.94
N LYS A 96 9.52 -10.47 -4.84
CA LYS A 96 9.73 -11.26 -3.63
C LYS A 96 10.72 -10.56 -2.68
N LEU A 97 10.42 -9.32 -2.29
CA LEU A 97 11.31 -8.55 -1.42
C LEU A 97 11.40 -9.18 -0.02
N MET A 98 12.61 -9.18 0.52
CA MET A 98 12.96 -9.58 1.88
C MET A 98 13.40 -8.37 2.71
N THR A 99 14.05 -7.38 2.07
CA THR A 99 14.55 -6.18 2.75
C THR A 99 14.42 -4.95 1.85
N ILE A 100 14.20 -3.80 2.48
CA ILE A 100 14.33 -2.47 1.88
C ILE A 100 15.30 -1.69 2.77
N GLU A 101 16.39 -1.21 2.21
CA GLU A 101 17.36 -0.39 2.94
C GLU A 101 16.77 0.99 3.25
N LYS A 102 17.24 1.60 4.33
CA LYS A 102 16.94 3.01 4.62
C LYS A 102 17.33 3.89 3.42
N ASP A 103 16.58 4.97 3.19
CA ASP A 103 16.84 5.95 2.13
C ASP A 103 16.69 5.43 0.69
N THR A 104 16.21 4.20 0.50
CA THR A 104 15.94 3.62 -0.83
C THR A 104 15.12 4.54 -1.72
N PHE A 105 14.08 5.18 -1.20
CA PHE A 105 13.18 6.02 -1.98
C PHE A 105 13.58 7.51 -2.01
N SER A 106 14.71 7.91 -1.39
CA SER A 106 15.17 9.31 -1.38
C SER A 106 15.29 9.94 -2.77
N PRO A 107 15.75 9.22 -3.82
CA PRO A 107 15.79 9.79 -5.18
C PRO A 107 14.40 10.08 -5.80
N LEU A 108 13.31 9.56 -5.23
CA LEU A 108 11.95 9.66 -5.79
C LEU A 108 11.22 10.91 -5.29
N GLY A 109 11.80 12.08 -5.59
CA GLY A 109 11.31 13.39 -5.11
C GLY A 109 9.90 13.76 -5.57
N PHE A 110 9.44 13.24 -6.71
CA PHE A 110 8.12 13.53 -7.29
C PHE A 110 7.04 12.48 -6.99
N LEU A 111 7.40 11.40 -6.31
CA LEU A 111 6.50 10.28 -6.06
C LEU A 111 5.33 10.71 -5.16
N SER A 112 4.11 10.39 -5.57
CA SER A 112 2.90 10.56 -4.76
C SER A 112 2.17 9.23 -4.51
N SER A 113 2.51 8.18 -5.25
CA SER A 113 1.92 6.84 -5.06
C SER A 113 3.01 5.77 -5.04
N LEU A 114 3.07 5.00 -3.95
CA LEU A 114 3.95 3.85 -3.80
C LEU A 114 3.13 2.59 -3.54
N VAL A 115 3.30 1.60 -4.40
CA VAL A 115 2.62 0.31 -4.32
C VAL A 115 3.68 -0.79 -4.29
N ILE A 116 3.72 -1.56 -3.20
CA ILE A 116 4.62 -2.71 -3.05
C ILE A 116 3.75 -3.90 -2.65
N PRO A 117 3.19 -4.64 -3.63
CA PRO A 117 2.30 -5.73 -3.33
C PRO A 117 3.04 -7.06 -3.23
N ASN A 118 2.58 -7.93 -2.35
CA ASN A 118 2.95 -9.35 -2.29
C ASN A 118 4.43 -9.65 -1.96
N ALA A 119 5.12 -8.75 -1.28
CA ALA A 119 6.46 -8.96 -0.78
C ALA A 119 6.46 -9.69 0.57
N ARG A 120 5.94 -10.93 0.58
CA ARG A 120 5.56 -11.73 1.77
C ARG A 120 6.66 -11.97 2.82
N PHE A 121 7.92 -11.70 2.48
CA PHE A 121 9.08 -11.91 3.35
C PHE A 121 9.58 -10.61 3.98
N LEU A 122 8.96 -9.47 3.67
CA LEU A 122 9.28 -8.22 4.32
C LEU A 122 8.89 -8.29 5.80
N LYS A 123 9.72 -7.66 6.63
CA LYS A 123 9.37 -7.28 8.00
C LYS A 123 8.92 -5.83 7.99
N LEU A 124 7.83 -5.52 8.69
CA LEU A 124 7.30 -4.16 8.79
C LEU A 124 8.35 -3.25 9.46
N SER A 125 8.97 -3.71 10.55
CA SER A 125 10.09 -3.02 11.23
C SER A 125 11.26 -2.65 10.32
N ASN A 126 11.54 -3.44 9.28
CA ASN A 126 12.60 -3.12 8.30
C ASN A 126 12.10 -2.24 7.16
N THR A 127 10.81 -2.31 6.85
CA THR A 127 10.19 -1.63 5.70
C THR A 127 9.87 -0.17 6.02
N LEU A 128 9.34 0.09 7.21
CA LEU A 128 8.86 1.41 7.62
C LEU A 128 9.97 2.47 7.67
N PRO A 129 11.19 2.19 8.17
CA PRO A 129 12.27 3.16 8.12
C PRO A 129 12.59 3.62 6.69
N ALA A 130 12.37 2.81 5.66
CA ALA A 130 12.58 3.27 4.27
C ALA A 130 11.58 4.34 3.83
N LEU A 131 10.43 4.45 4.51
CA LEU A 131 9.36 5.40 4.21
C LEU A 131 9.57 6.77 4.86
N HIS A 132 10.56 6.94 5.76
CA HIS A 132 10.81 8.23 6.43
C HIS A 132 11.10 9.37 5.44
N VAL A 133 11.57 9.06 4.25
CA VAL A 133 11.81 10.02 3.16
C VAL A 133 10.51 10.67 2.64
N PHE A 134 9.35 10.13 3.01
CA PHE A 134 8.03 10.65 2.73
C PHE A 134 7.44 11.46 3.91
N GLU A 135 8.18 11.62 5.01
CA GLU A 135 7.77 12.44 6.12
C GLU A 135 7.46 13.87 5.66
N ASN A 136 6.35 14.42 6.13
CA ASN A 136 5.81 15.73 5.76
C ASN A 136 5.49 15.90 4.26
N ARG A 137 5.48 14.82 3.46
CA ARG A 137 5.02 14.84 2.07
C ARG A 137 3.55 14.47 1.98
N GLN A 138 2.87 15.08 1.01
CA GLN A 138 1.54 14.66 0.62
C GLN A 138 1.65 13.49 -0.37
N MET A 139 1.06 12.36 0.00
CA MET A 139 0.99 11.14 -0.78
C MET A 139 -0.47 10.85 -1.14
N ASP A 140 -0.70 10.47 -2.39
CA ASP A 140 -2.01 10.01 -2.85
C ASP A 140 -2.26 8.56 -2.41
N GLU A 141 -1.23 7.71 -2.44
CA GLU A 141 -1.37 6.29 -2.10
C GLU A 141 -0.10 5.70 -1.49
N LEU A 142 -0.28 4.95 -0.40
CA LEU A 142 0.70 4.01 0.13
C LEU A 142 0.03 2.65 0.28
N ASN A 143 0.45 1.70 -0.56
CA ASN A 143 -0.15 0.38 -0.61
C ASN A 143 0.92 -0.69 -0.37
N LEU A 144 0.85 -1.30 0.81
CA LEU A 144 1.81 -2.29 1.29
C LEU A 144 1.11 -3.64 1.50
N ASN A 145 0.18 -3.99 0.62
CA ASN A 145 -0.64 -5.18 0.80
C ASN A 145 0.16 -6.49 0.68
N ASN A 146 -0.20 -7.45 1.52
CA ASN A 146 0.30 -8.82 1.49
C ASN A 146 1.85 -8.95 1.60
N ASN A 147 2.47 -8.11 2.44
CA ASN A 147 3.92 -8.05 2.66
C ASN A 147 4.38 -8.74 3.96
N PHE A 148 3.66 -8.61 5.07
CA PHE A 148 4.20 -8.94 6.41
C PHE A 148 3.74 -10.29 6.97
N ARG A 149 3.20 -11.20 6.13
CA ARG A 149 2.54 -12.44 6.58
C ARG A 149 3.42 -13.39 7.40
N VAL A 150 4.69 -13.54 7.04
CA VAL A 150 5.54 -14.64 7.57
C VAL A 150 6.19 -14.30 8.92
N HIS A 151 6.40 -13.01 9.22
CA HIS A 151 7.27 -12.59 10.33
C HIS A 151 6.56 -12.04 11.57
N GLY A 152 5.24 -12.18 11.68
CA GLY A 152 4.57 -12.16 12.98
C GLY A 152 4.45 -10.80 13.68
N GLU A 153 4.51 -9.69 12.96
CA GLU A 153 4.09 -8.38 13.50
C GLU A 153 2.56 -8.26 13.44
N PHE A 154 1.91 -9.09 14.26
CA PHE A 154 0.46 -9.18 14.36
C PHE A 154 -0.16 -7.95 15.03
N ILE A 155 0.58 -7.24 15.86
CA ILE A 155 0.07 -6.03 16.51
C ILE A 155 0.87 -4.85 15.97
N ILE A 156 0.18 -3.90 15.38
CA ILE A 156 0.81 -2.65 15.02
C ILE A 156 0.83 -1.74 16.24
N THR A 157 2.03 -1.50 16.75
CA THR A 157 2.28 -0.60 17.88
C THR A 157 2.29 0.86 17.43
N SER A 158 2.18 1.77 18.39
CA SER A 158 2.32 3.22 18.16
C SER A 158 3.62 3.55 17.43
N ASP A 159 4.69 2.86 17.77
CA ASP A 159 6.04 3.14 17.26
C ASP A 159 6.18 2.72 15.79
N LEU A 160 5.50 1.63 15.40
CA LEU A 160 5.43 1.21 14.00
C LEU A 160 4.62 2.22 13.17
N PHE A 161 3.51 2.72 13.71
CA PHE A 161 2.71 3.73 13.01
C PHE A 161 3.30 5.13 13.07
N ALA A 162 4.28 5.42 13.93
CA ALA A 162 4.93 6.74 13.97
C ALA A 162 5.49 7.12 12.58
N TYR A 163 6.08 6.16 11.86
CA TYR A 163 6.61 6.39 10.51
C TYR A 163 5.51 6.73 9.50
N ILE A 164 4.39 6.00 9.49
CA ILE A 164 3.27 6.27 8.57
C ILE A 164 2.48 7.50 9.01
N GLY A 165 2.36 7.72 10.31
CA GLY A 165 1.64 8.83 10.95
C GLY A 165 2.24 10.20 10.64
N ASN A 166 3.52 10.23 10.25
CA ASN A 166 4.24 11.42 9.80
C ASN A 166 4.15 11.65 8.28
N ILE A 167 3.40 10.82 7.55
CA ILE A 167 3.15 10.96 6.12
C ILE A 167 1.69 11.41 5.93
N CYS A 168 1.48 12.49 5.19
CA CYS A 168 0.13 12.93 4.82
C CYS A 168 -0.37 12.09 3.64
N VAL A 169 -0.92 10.90 3.92
CA VAL A 169 -1.38 9.94 2.90
C VAL A 169 -2.90 9.89 2.79
N LYS A 170 -3.43 9.99 1.56
CA LYS A 170 -4.88 9.86 1.29
C LYS A 170 -5.39 8.44 1.37
N LYS A 171 -4.68 7.50 0.72
CA LYS A 171 -5.07 6.09 0.67
C LYS A 171 -3.98 5.22 1.27
N LEU A 172 -4.27 4.61 2.42
CA LEU A 172 -3.39 3.64 3.07
C LEU A 172 -3.99 2.25 2.97
N SER A 173 -3.27 1.33 2.34
CA SER A 173 -3.65 -0.09 2.26
C SER A 173 -2.60 -0.95 2.93
N LEU A 174 -3.02 -1.65 3.99
CA LEU A 174 -2.25 -2.64 4.73
C LEU A 174 -2.91 -4.02 4.67
N THR A 175 -3.72 -4.27 3.64
CA THR A 175 -4.48 -5.52 3.52
C THR A 175 -3.60 -6.76 3.49
N PHE A 176 -4.10 -7.87 4.02
CA PHE A 176 -3.49 -9.20 3.99
C PHE A 176 -2.07 -9.29 4.60
N ASN A 177 -1.73 -8.41 5.54
CA ASN A 177 -0.43 -8.39 6.21
C ASN A 177 -0.37 -9.23 7.49
N GLY A 178 -1.44 -9.94 7.86
CA GLY A 178 -1.51 -10.64 9.15
C GLY A 178 -1.64 -9.70 10.35
N ILE A 179 -1.95 -8.43 10.15
CA ILE A 179 -2.27 -7.49 11.23
C ILE A 179 -3.51 -7.99 11.95
N ARG A 180 -3.38 -8.29 13.24
CA ARG A 180 -4.44 -8.66 14.18
C ARG A 180 -5.01 -7.47 14.93
N MET A 181 -4.20 -6.49 15.31
CA MET A 181 -4.67 -5.37 16.11
C MET A 181 -3.92 -4.09 15.77
N ILE A 182 -4.63 -2.97 15.79
CA ILE A 182 -4.06 -1.62 15.81
C ILE A 182 -4.55 -0.98 17.11
N ASN A 183 -3.64 -0.55 17.97
CA ASN A 183 -4.02 0.14 19.20
C ASN A 183 -4.66 1.50 18.84
N ALA A 184 -5.82 1.84 19.41
CA ALA A 184 -6.51 3.11 19.15
C ALA A 184 -5.61 4.35 19.37
N ASP A 185 -4.77 4.34 20.41
CA ASP A 185 -3.81 5.41 20.72
C ASP A 185 -2.84 5.67 19.56
N THR A 186 -2.58 4.64 18.75
CA THR A 186 -1.69 4.70 17.59
C THR A 186 -2.22 5.65 16.52
N ILE A 187 -3.51 5.56 16.22
CA ILE A 187 -4.16 6.42 15.23
C ILE A 187 -4.28 7.84 15.78
N GLN A 188 -4.59 8.00 17.07
CA GLN A 188 -4.67 9.31 17.69
C GLN A 188 -3.35 10.09 17.59
N LYS A 189 -2.22 9.39 17.73
CA LYS A 189 -0.87 9.95 17.64
C LYS A 189 -0.41 10.24 16.20
N MET A 190 -1.17 9.86 15.17
CA MET A 190 -0.82 10.24 13.81
C MET A 190 -0.94 11.76 13.64
N ASN A 191 0.16 12.37 13.19
CA ASN A 191 0.24 13.80 12.93
C ASN A 191 -0.68 14.21 11.75
N TYR A 192 -0.71 13.38 10.70
CA TYR A 192 -1.47 13.66 9.48
C TYR A 192 -2.72 12.79 9.30
N LYS A 193 -3.38 12.38 10.39
CA LYS A 193 -4.64 11.61 10.30
C LYS A 193 -5.72 12.30 9.46
N HIS A 194 -5.76 13.63 9.45
CA HIS A 194 -6.70 14.43 8.65
C HIS A 194 -6.51 14.29 7.13
N CYS A 195 -5.35 13.79 6.69
CA CYS A 195 -5.11 13.51 5.27
C CYS A 195 -5.74 12.19 4.81
N LEU A 196 -6.08 11.29 5.75
CA LEU A 196 -6.49 9.93 5.44
C LEU A 196 -7.94 9.87 4.97
N GLU A 197 -8.13 9.67 3.67
CA GLU A 197 -9.45 9.51 3.04
C GLU A 197 -9.92 8.05 3.08
N SER A 198 -8.97 7.10 3.02
CA SER A 198 -9.23 5.67 2.96
C SER A 198 -8.17 4.88 3.72
N LEU A 199 -8.62 4.05 4.66
CA LEU A 199 -7.81 3.08 5.38
C LEU A 199 -8.31 1.67 5.09
N ASN A 200 -7.51 0.83 4.44
CA ASN A 200 -7.86 -0.53 4.11
C ASN A 200 -7.00 -1.53 4.88
N LEU A 201 -7.62 -2.23 5.82
CA LEU A 201 -6.96 -3.17 6.72
C LEU A 201 -7.34 -4.63 6.46
N LYS A 202 -8.12 -4.94 5.42
CA LYS A 202 -8.68 -6.29 5.15
C LYS A 202 -7.73 -7.41 5.56
N ILE A 203 -8.13 -8.20 6.54
CA ILE A 203 -7.31 -9.26 7.11
C ILE A 203 -7.48 -10.56 6.30
N SER A 204 -6.42 -11.37 6.22
CA SER A 204 -6.48 -12.68 5.58
C SER A 204 -7.27 -13.68 6.42
N LYS A 205 -8.20 -14.39 5.76
CA LYS A 205 -9.05 -15.48 6.29
C LYS A 205 -8.30 -16.52 7.13
N GLU A 206 -7.01 -16.74 6.86
CA GLU A 206 -6.13 -17.68 7.57
C GLU A 206 -5.96 -17.40 9.07
N PHE A 207 -6.31 -16.21 9.58
CA PHE A 207 -6.16 -15.84 10.99
C PHE A 207 -7.50 -15.72 11.76
N VAL A 208 -8.64 -15.97 11.13
CA VAL A 208 -9.97 -15.85 11.75
C VAL A 208 -10.32 -17.16 12.46
N ASN A 209 -9.49 -17.56 13.43
CA ASN A 209 -9.86 -18.59 14.41
C ASN A 209 -10.17 -17.86 15.74
N ASN A 210 -11.45 -17.62 15.98
CA ASN A 210 -12.14 -17.41 17.27
C ASN A 210 -11.78 -16.25 18.23
N ASP A 211 -10.85 -15.34 17.96
CA ASP A 211 -10.54 -14.27 18.94
C ASP A 211 -11.41 -13.01 18.80
N TRP A 212 -12.28 -12.78 19.77
CA TRP A 212 -13.29 -11.70 19.80
C TRP A 212 -12.73 -10.31 20.16
N ALA A 213 -11.59 -10.24 20.87
CA ALA A 213 -10.87 -8.99 21.20
C ALA A 213 -10.48 -8.16 19.96
N TYR A 214 -10.51 -8.81 18.81
CA TYR A 214 -10.25 -8.28 17.48
C TYR A 214 -11.32 -7.31 16.95
N TYR A 215 -12.58 -7.51 17.34
CA TYR A 215 -13.70 -6.69 16.88
C TYR A 215 -13.75 -5.32 17.57
N GLU A 216 -13.39 -5.26 18.85
CA GLU A 216 -13.37 -4.01 19.62
C GLU A 216 -12.36 -3.00 19.08
N ALA A 217 -11.16 -3.46 18.69
CA ALA A 217 -10.16 -2.61 18.06
C ALA A 217 -10.66 -2.00 16.74
N THR A 218 -11.45 -2.75 15.98
CA THR A 218 -11.91 -2.37 14.65
C THR A 218 -13.04 -1.34 14.71
N VAL A 219 -14.00 -1.52 15.62
CA VAL A 219 -15.09 -0.56 15.86
C VAL A 219 -14.58 0.72 16.53
N GLY A 220 -13.55 0.62 17.38
CA GLY A 220 -12.88 1.80 17.94
C GLY A 220 -12.27 2.69 16.87
N ILE A 221 -11.59 2.12 15.85
CA ILE A 221 -10.95 2.87 14.78
C ILE A 221 -11.95 3.73 13.99
N GLU A 222 -13.15 3.21 13.71
CA GLU A 222 -14.21 3.97 13.03
C GLU A 222 -14.73 5.15 13.86
N HIS A 223 -14.90 4.97 15.17
CA HIS A 223 -15.28 6.06 16.07
C HIS A 223 -14.19 7.14 16.18
N PHE A 224 -12.92 6.73 16.24
CA PHE A 224 -11.80 7.63 16.48
C PHE A 224 -11.35 8.44 15.27
N LEU A 225 -11.51 7.92 14.05
CA LEU A 225 -11.18 8.68 12.84
C LEU A 225 -12.19 9.79 12.53
N GLY A 226 -13.36 9.77 13.16
CA GLY A 226 -14.46 10.68 12.87
C GLY A 226 -14.92 10.61 11.40
N LEU A 227 -15.97 11.35 11.06
CA LEU A 227 -16.55 11.41 9.71
C LEU A 227 -15.61 11.96 8.60
N GLN A 228 -14.32 12.16 8.86
CA GLN A 228 -13.37 12.67 7.86
C GLN A 228 -12.78 11.58 6.96
N ALA A 229 -12.63 10.35 7.45
CA ALA A 229 -12.30 9.21 6.59
C ALA A 229 -13.57 8.77 5.85
N ARG A 230 -13.64 9.03 4.54
CA ARG A 230 -14.85 8.76 3.74
C ARG A 230 -15.20 7.28 3.65
N ILE A 231 -14.19 6.40 3.72
CA ILE A 231 -14.41 4.95 3.65
C ILE A 231 -13.34 4.22 4.47
N ILE A 232 -13.71 3.68 5.62
CA ILE A 232 -12.98 2.60 6.26
C ILE A 232 -13.61 1.31 5.75
N VAL A 233 -12.95 0.61 4.82
CA VAL A 233 -13.45 -0.68 4.33
C VAL A 233 -12.92 -1.77 5.25
N ILE A 234 -13.69 -2.06 6.31
CA ILE A 234 -13.52 -3.29 7.08
C ILE A 234 -14.36 -4.37 6.40
N ASN A 235 -13.73 -5.15 5.53
CA ASN A 235 -14.41 -6.25 4.86
C ASN A 235 -14.32 -7.54 5.71
N LEU A 236 -15.37 -7.79 6.49
CA LEU A 236 -15.58 -8.99 7.30
C LEU A 236 -16.19 -10.11 6.42
N GLU A 237 -15.37 -10.79 5.62
CA GLU A 237 -15.83 -11.96 4.86
C GLU A 237 -15.81 -13.23 5.75
N ASN A 238 -16.98 -13.85 5.95
CA ASN A 238 -17.23 -15.15 6.60
C ASN A 238 -17.13 -15.22 8.13
N ILE A 239 -17.98 -14.47 8.84
CA ILE A 239 -18.33 -14.77 10.24
C ILE A 239 -19.62 -15.59 10.22
N THR A 240 -19.67 -16.74 10.89
CA THR A 240 -20.94 -17.44 11.07
C THR A 240 -21.78 -16.73 12.14
N LYS A 241 -23.10 -16.66 11.96
CA LYS A 241 -23.99 -15.88 12.84
C LYS A 241 -23.91 -16.29 14.31
N THR A 242 -23.54 -17.54 14.57
CA THR A 242 -23.32 -18.13 15.91
C THR A 242 -22.06 -17.62 16.60
N GLU A 243 -21.14 -17.02 15.87
CA GLU A 243 -19.90 -16.41 16.37
C GLU A 243 -20.08 -14.91 16.62
N ILE A 244 -21.26 -14.36 16.35
CA ILE A 244 -21.64 -12.96 16.59
C ILE A 244 -22.41 -12.91 17.91
N PRO A 245 -21.88 -12.27 18.98
CA PRO A 245 -22.55 -12.06 20.25
C PRO A 245 -23.91 -11.42 20.03
N GLN A 246 -24.86 -11.82 20.86
CA GLN A 246 -26.24 -11.37 20.79
C GLN A 246 -26.35 -9.83 20.79
N CYS A 247 -25.43 -9.12 21.46
CA CYS A 247 -25.39 -7.66 21.43
C CYS A 247 -25.10 -7.10 20.03
N VAL A 248 -24.21 -7.73 19.24
CA VAL A 248 -23.90 -7.29 17.87
C VAL A 248 -24.99 -7.71 16.88
N LEU A 249 -25.64 -8.85 17.08
CA LEU A 249 -26.85 -9.22 16.31
C LEU A 249 -28.00 -8.23 16.55
N GLN A 250 -28.20 -7.81 17.80
CA GLN A 250 -29.15 -6.77 18.18
C GLN A 250 -28.74 -5.38 17.63
N MET A 251 -27.43 -5.09 17.51
CA MET A 251 -26.88 -3.84 16.95
C MET A 251 -27.12 -3.68 15.44
N MET A 252 -27.24 -4.76 14.68
CA MET A 252 -27.42 -4.71 13.21
C MET A 252 -28.90 -4.77 12.77
N SER A 253 -29.85 -4.85 13.71
CA SER A 253 -31.30 -5.07 13.42
C SER A 253 -31.57 -6.26 12.49
N LEU A 254 -30.67 -7.25 12.46
CA LEU A 254 -30.80 -8.43 11.63
C LEU A 254 -31.68 -9.46 12.34
N ASP A 255 -32.78 -9.83 11.72
CA ASP A 255 -33.60 -10.93 12.22
C ASP A 255 -32.85 -12.25 12.05
N ALA A 256 -33.18 -13.28 12.84
CA ALA A 256 -32.41 -14.53 12.90
C ALA A 256 -32.24 -15.24 11.53
N ASN A 257 -33.04 -14.88 10.52
CA ASN A 257 -33.05 -15.50 9.19
C ASN A 257 -32.47 -14.65 8.04
N ASP A 258 -31.93 -13.45 8.28
CA ASP A 258 -31.38 -12.63 7.19
C ASP A 258 -29.94 -13.00 6.80
N HIS A 259 -29.69 -13.09 5.48
CA HIS A 259 -28.36 -13.18 4.87
C HIS A 259 -27.76 -11.78 4.69
N ILE A 260 -26.59 -11.53 5.31
CA ILE A 260 -25.90 -10.24 5.22
C ILE A 260 -25.39 -10.03 3.78
N ARG A 261 -25.99 -9.09 3.04
CA ARG A 261 -25.40 -8.52 1.82
C ARG A 261 -24.96 -7.07 2.08
N LYS A 262 -23.66 -6.86 1.84
CA LYS A 262 -22.85 -5.64 1.74
C LYS A 262 -23.58 -4.28 1.77
N THR A 263 -22.96 -3.37 2.55
CA THR A 263 -23.04 -1.90 2.60
C THR A 263 -24.23 -1.29 3.33
N ASP A 264 -24.12 -1.17 4.66
CA ASP A 264 -24.90 -0.17 5.42
C ASP A 264 -23.96 0.89 5.99
N THR A 265 -24.33 2.16 5.80
CA THR A 265 -23.66 3.33 6.36
C THR A 265 -24.36 3.72 7.66
N LEU A 266 -23.61 3.78 8.77
CA LEU A 266 -24.17 4.08 10.08
C LEU A 266 -24.33 5.61 10.31
N ASN A 267 -25.53 6.04 10.69
CA ASN A 267 -25.92 7.44 11.00
C ASN A 267 -25.75 7.75 12.50
N GLU A 268 -25.40 9.01 12.84
CA GLU A 268 -25.18 9.57 14.18
C GLU A 268 -26.34 9.43 15.20
N ASN A 269 -27.58 9.23 14.76
CA ASN A 269 -28.74 9.02 15.65
C ASN A 269 -28.96 7.55 16.06
N ASN A 270 -28.06 6.66 15.64
CA ASN A 270 -28.20 5.24 15.90
C ASN A 270 -27.96 4.92 17.39
N ILE A 271 -28.82 4.05 17.94
CA ILE A 271 -28.79 3.51 19.31
C ILE A 271 -27.38 3.03 19.70
N PHE A 272 -26.59 2.62 18.70
CA PHE A 272 -25.16 2.38 18.75
C PHE A 272 -24.38 3.38 19.63
N TRP A 273 -24.50 4.70 19.38
CA TRP A 273 -23.68 5.71 20.06
C TRP A 273 -24.04 5.89 21.54
N LYS A 274 -25.30 5.69 21.90
CA LYS A 274 -25.77 5.76 23.30
C LYS A 274 -25.32 4.57 24.13
N CYS A 275 -25.16 3.40 23.51
CA CYS A 275 -24.67 2.20 24.19
C CYS A 275 -23.14 2.25 24.41
N LEU A 276 -22.38 2.77 23.44
CA LEU A 276 -20.93 2.90 23.54
C LEU A 276 -20.52 3.90 24.64
N ASP A 277 -21.16 5.07 24.70
CA ASP A 277 -20.91 6.09 25.73
C ASP A 277 -21.23 5.59 27.15
N LYS A 278 -22.18 4.64 27.28
CA LYS A 278 -22.54 4.02 28.56
C LYS A 278 -21.57 2.92 28.99
N ALA A 279 -20.94 2.21 28.04
CA ALA A 279 -19.96 1.18 28.31
C ALA A 279 -18.60 1.76 28.73
N MET A 280 -18.18 2.88 28.13
CA MET A 280 -16.90 3.53 28.46
C MET A 280 -16.92 4.35 29.77
N LYS A 281 -18.09 4.53 30.38
CA LYS A 281 -18.26 5.22 31.68
C LYS A 281 -18.30 4.26 32.88
N ARG A 282 -17.97 2.98 32.67
CA ARG A 282 -17.83 1.94 33.71
C ARG A 282 -16.37 1.52 33.83
#